data_AF-A0A2H1G3S2-F1
#
_entry.id   AF-A0A2H1G3S2-F1
#
_cell.length_a   1.000
_cell.length_b   1.000
_cell.length_c   1.000
_cell.angle_alpha   90.00
_cell.angle_beta   90.00
_cell.angle_gamma   90.00
#
_symmetry.space_group_name_H-M   'P 1'
#
loop_
_entity.id
_entity.type
_entity.pdbx_description
1 polymer ?
#
loop_
_entity_poly.entity_id
_entity_poly.type
_entity_poly.pdbx_seq_one_letter_code
_entity_poly.pdbx_strand_id
1 'polypeptide(L)'
;MPQEAEPSKNEREFLLSALRENIRLDNRAFDQFRPIELAFGDEYGVCDVRLGKTRVMVAISAEVIAPYTDRKFDGVFTISTELSPIASPAFEVGRQDQTEILLSRILEKTIRRSGALDTESLCIIAGSKCFHIRADIHVLDHDGNIIDAACVALVAALMHFRRPDIEIHGEDVTVFSLQEREPVKLQMQHQPFCITTSYYESGEVMLQDATLLEEHCREGEVVVSINRFGEVCQIAKYGGAPVDGLSVLNCTTAALEKAKWLDKFVKSKLEEDDNKRDKGGLMAELSAENER
;
A
#
# COMPACT_ATOMS: atom_id res chain seq x y z
N MET A 1 22.16 0.85 22.07
CA MET A 1 21.38 0.92 20.83
C MET A 1 20.07 1.58 21.20
N PRO A 2 19.59 2.57 20.44
CA PRO A 2 18.27 3.13 20.69
C PRO A 2 17.24 2.00 20.54
N GLN A 3 16.57 1.65 21.64
CA GLN A 3 15.47 0.70 21.63
C GLN A 3 14.18 1.49 21.60
N GLU A 4 13.17 0.93 20.96
CA GLU A 4 11.82 1.47 21.03
C GLU A 4 11.37 1.51 22.49
N ALA A 5 10.66 2.56 22.88
CA ALA A 5 10.24 2.74 24.27
C ALA A 5 9.20 1.69 24.62
N GLU A 6 9.61 0.65 25.35
CA GLU A 6 8.66 -0.35 25.85
C GLU A 6 7.63 0.32 26.77
N PRO A 7 6.33 0.02 26.61
CA PRO A 7 5.30 0.59 27.47
C PRO A 7 5.50 0.11 28.92
N SER A 8 5.18 0.98 29.86
CA SER A 8 5.23 0.61 31.28
C SER A 8 4.22 -0.49 31.59
N LYS A 9 4.48 -1.28 32.65
CA LYS A 9 3.55 -2.33 33.09
C LYS A 9 2.15 -1.77 33.38
N ASN A 10 2.09 -0.58 33.98
CA ASN A 10 0.84 0.09 34.29
C ASN A 10 0.07 0.49 33.02
N GLU A 11 0.76 1.03 32.01
CA GLU A 11 0.12 1.37 30.73
C GLU A 11 -0.41 0.13 30.01
N ARG A 12 0.37 -0.95 30.01
CA ARG A 12 -0.05 -2.23 29.42
C ARG A 12 -1.27 -2.81 30.13
N GLU A 13 -1.24 -2.90 31.46
CA GLU A 13 -2.37 -3.41 32.24
C GLU A 13 -3.61 -2.53 32.09
N PHE A 14 -3.43 -1.20 32.07
CA PHE A 14 -4.52 -0.25 31.85
C PHE A 14 -5.15 -0.43 30.47
N LEU A 15 -4.34 -0.53 29.42
CA LEU A 15 -4.81 -0.74 28.05
C LEU A 15 -5.60 -2.05 27.94
N LEU A 16 -5.09 -3.16 28.49
CA LEU A 16 -5.82 -4.43 28.48
C LEU A 16 -7.13 -4.35 29.26
N SER A 17 -7.14 -3.67 30.42
CA SER A 17 -8.36 -3.47 31.19
C SER A 17 -9.41 -2.62 30.46
N ALA A 18 -8.98 -1.58 29.73
CA ALA A 18 -9.88 -0.75 28.93
C ALA A 18 -10.46 -1.52 27.74
N LEU A 19 -9.65 -2.37 27.09
CA LEU A 19 -10.11 -3.22 26.01
C LEU A 19 -11.19 -4.22 26.46
N ARG A 20 -11.12 -4.75 27.69
CA ARG A 20 -12.20 -5.59 28.28
C ARG A 20 -13.52 -4.84 28.41
N GLU A 21 -13.46 -3.55 28.68
CA GLU A 21 -14.63 -2.68 28.80
C GLU A 21 -15.14 -2.17 27.45
N ASN A 22 -14.55 -2.63 26.33
CA ASN A 22 -14.80 -2.14 24.97
C ASN A 22 -14.46 -0.65 24.76
N ILE A 23 -13.44 -0.16 25.46
CA ILE A 23 -12.99 1.24 25.38
C ILE A 23 -11.57 1.28 24.82
N ARG A 24 -11.38 2.05 23.74
CA ARG A 24 -10.04 2.40 23.24
C ARG A 24 -9.58 3.73 23.82
N LEU A 25 -8.26 3.92 23.91
CA LEU A 25 -7.65 5.15 24.42
C LEU A 25 -8.04 6.40 23.60
N ASP A 26 -8.33 6.22 22.33
CA ASP A 26 -8.74 7.27 21.39
C ASP A 26 -10.27 7.34 21.18
N ASN A 27 -11.04 6.59 21.98
CA ASN A 27 -12.50 6.49 21.91
C ASN A 27 -13.06 6.02 20.56
N ARG A 28 -12.27 5.38 19.70
CA ARG A 28 -12.76 4.75 18.46
C ARG A 28 -13.44 3.41 18.74
N ALA A 29 -14.30 2.99 17.82
CA ALA A 29 -14.78 1.61 17.80
C ALA A 29 -13.66 0.63 17.40
N PHE A 30 -13.85 -0.65 17.69
CA PHE A 30 -12.85 -1.70 17.41
C PHE A 30 -12.66 -1.97 15.91
N ASP A 31 -13.65 -1.68 15.08
CA ASP A 31 -13.60 -1.83 13.62
C ASP A 31 -13.29 -0.49 12.91
N GLN A 32 -13.03 0.59 13.65
CA GLN A 32 -12.91 1.92 13.07
C GLN A 32 -11.47 2.30 12.76
N PHE A 33 -11.19 2.61 11.50
CA PHE A 33 -9.92 3.16 11.04
C PHE A 33 -9.73 4.62 11.47
N ARG A 34 -8.46 5.02 11.65
CA ARG A 34 -8.05 6.42 11.77
C ARG A 34 -8.46 7.20 10.53
N PRO A 35 -8.64 8.54 10.63
CA PRO A 35 -8.81 9.37 9.45
C PRO A 35 -7.60 9.18 8.52
N ILE A 36 -7.91 8.92 7.25
CA ILE A 36 -6.92 8.76 6.19
C ILE A 36 -6.90 10.03 5.37
N GLU A 37 -5.74 10.62 5.23
CA GLU A 37 -5.47 11.71 4.31
C GLU A 37 -4.53 11.19 3.23
N LEU A 38 -4.84 11.50 1.98
CA LEU A 38 -4.07 11.09 0.83
C LEU A 38 -3.78 12.31 -0.03
N ALA A 39 -2.50 12.60 -0.20
CA ALA A 39 -2.00 13.71 -0.98
C ALA A 39 -1.08 13.19 -2.09
N PHE A 40 -1.20 13.75 -3.28
CA PHE A 40 -0.32 13.46 -4.40
C PHE A 40 0.76 14.54 -4.50
N GLY A 41 1.96 14.13 -4.91
CA GLY A 41 3.04 15.07 -5.23
C GLY A 41 2.83 15.73 -6.59
N ASP A 42 3.68 16.71 -6.90
CA ASP A 42 3.66 17.40 -8.20
C ASP A 42 3.94 16.41 -9.36
N GLU A 43 4.87 15.48 -9.14
CA GLU A 43 5.21 14.42 -10.10
C GLU A 43 4.24 13.23 -10.03
N TYR A 44 3.99 12.61 -11.19
CA TYR A 44 3.14 11.42 -11.27
C TYR A 44 3.79 10.23 -10.54
N GLY A 45 2.99 9.53 -9.74
CA GLY A 45 3.43 8.38 -8.95
C GLY A 45 4.11 8.69 -7.62
N VAL A 46 4.11 9.95 -7.18
CA VAL A 46 4.43 10.31 -5.79
C VAL A 46 3.14 10.44 -5.00
N CYS A 47 3.04 9.71 -3.89
CA CYS A 47 1.88 9.72 -2.99
C CYS A 47 2.34 9.80 -1.54
N ASP A 48 1.68 10.63 -0.75
CA ASP A 48 1.87 10.77 0.69
C ASP A 48 0.55 10.43 1.39
N VAL A 49 0.60 9.38 2.23
CA VAL A 49 -0.55 8.89 2.96
C VAL A 49 -0.31 9.08 4.44
N ARG A 50 -1.31 9.68 5.09
CA ARG A 50 -1.34 9.88 6.53
C ARG A 50 -2.53 9.15 7.12
N LEU A 51 -2.26 8.14 7.94
CA LEU A 51 -3.22 7.38 8.71
C LEU A 51 -3.13 7.84 10.17
N GLY A 52 -3.89 8.88 10.53
CA GLY A 52 -3.76 9.57 11.81
C GLY A 52 -2.38 10.21 12.00
N LYS A 53 -1.48 9.57 12.76
CA LYS A 53 -0.09 10.02 12.93
C LYS A 53 0.89 9.24 12.06
N THR A 54 0.58 8.00 11.69
CA THR A 54 1.43 7.20 10.80
C THR A 54 1.45 7.85 9.41
N ARG A 55 2.65 8.12 8.88
CA ARG A 55 2.83 8.76 7.58
C ARG A 55 3.78 7.95 6.72
N VAL A 56 3.35 7.64 5.50
CA VAL A 56 4.12 6.86 4.52
C VAL A 56 4.10 7.59 3.20
N MET A 57 5.29 7.77 2.61
CA MET A 57 5.47 8.34 1.29
C MET A 57 5.92 7.24 0.33
N VAL A 58 5.32 7.19 -0.85
CA VAL A 58 5.68 6.25 -1.91
C VAL A 58 6.04 7.02 -3.16
N ALA A 59 7.15 6.64 -3.77
CA ALA A 59 7.58 7.15 -5.07
C ALA A 59 7.73 5.98 -6.03
N ILE A 60 7.26 6.15 -7.25
CA ILE A 60 7.37 5.16 -8.31
C ILE A 60 8.27 5.69 -9.42
N SER A 61 9.22 4.86 -9.81
CA SER A 61 10.12 5.11 -10.94
C SER A 61 9.96 4.03 -12.00
N ALA A 62 10.27 4.37 -13.25
CA ALA A 62 10.29 3.43 -14.36
C ALA A 62 11.58 3.56 -15.16
N GLU A 63 12.21 2.41 -15.43
CA GLU A 63 13.41 2.29 -16.25
C GLU A 63 13.20 1.24 -17.34
N VAL A 64 14.00 1.24 -18.40
CA VAL A 64 13.97 0.20 -19.43
C VAL A 64 15.13 -0.75 -19.21
N ILE A 65 14.85 -2.02 -18.93
CA ILE A 65 15.85 -3.06 -18.68
C ILE A 65 15.59 -4.28 -19.55
N ALA A 66 16.52 -5.23 -19.53
CA ALA A 66 16.28 -6.56 -20.10
C ALA A 66 15.43 -7.41 -19.13
N PRO A 67 14.39 -8.12 -19.63
CA PRO A 67 13.56 -8.98 -18.80
C PRO A 67 14.35 -10.20 -18.28
N TYR A 68 13.78 -10.89 -17.30
CA TYR A 68 14.36 -12.14 -16.79
C TYR A 68 14.43 -13.22 -17.87
N THR A 69 15.44 -14.08 -17.81
CA THR A 69 15.64 -15.18 -18.78
C THR A 69 14.47 -16.16 -18.81
N ASP A 70 13.83 -16.35 -17.65
CA ASP A 70 12.74 -17.30 -17.44
C ASP A 70 11.40 -16.75 -17.93
N ARG A 71 11.25 -15.41 -17.93
CA ARG A 71 10.01 -14.71 -18.28
C ARG A 71 10.30 -13.55 -19.22
N LYS A 72 10.37 -13.87 -20.51
CA LYS A 72 10.74 -12.93 -21.59
C LYS A 72 9.62 -11.98 -22.00
N PHE A 73 8.38 -12.28 -21.61
CA PHE A 73 7.17 -11.52 -21.97
C PHE A 73 6.64 -10.64 -20.82
N ASP A 74 7.28 -10.70 -19.65
CA ASP A 74 6.87 -9.94 -18.48
C ASP A 74 7.83 -8.77 -18.25
N GLY A 75 7.30 -7.62 -17.86
CA GLY A 75 8.06 -6.56 -17.22
C GLY A 75 8.47 -6.93 -15.79
N VAL A 76 9.38 -6.14 -15.24
CA VAL A 76 9.90 -6.35 -13.89
C VAL A 76 9.25 -5.33 -12.96
N PHE A 77 8.77 -5.78 -11.81
CA PHE A 77 8.23 -4.91 -10.77
C PHE A 77 8.93 -5.17 -9.44
N THR A 78 9.59 -4.18 -8.86
CA THR A 78 10.34 -4.30 -7.59
C THR A 78 9.76 -3.35 -6.55
N ILE A 79 9.57 -3.84 -5.32
CA ILE A 79 9.18 -3.01 -4.17
C ILE A 79 10.38 -2.94 -3.22
N SER A 80 10.80 -1.72 -2.89
CA SER A 80 11.77 -1.43 -1.84
C SER A 80 11.04 -0.72 -0.71
N THR A 81 11.24 -1.18 0.52
CA THR A 81 10.70 -0.52 1.72
C THR A 81 11.88 -0.06 2.55
N GLU A 82 11.91 1.22 2.88
CA GLU A 82 12.98 1.80 3.70
C GLU A 82 12.37 2.33 5.00
N LEU A 83 12.80 1.75 6.12
CA LEU A 83 12.51 2.26 7.45
C LEU A 83 13.63 3.21 7.86
N SER A 84 13.30 4.49 7.97
CA SER A 84 14.26 5.53 8.35
C SER A 84 14.15 5.83 9.85
N PRO A 85 15.25 6.22 10.54
CA PRO A 85 15.22 6.68 11.92
C PRO A 85 14.29 7.88 12.17
N ILE A 86 13.83 8.56 11.11
CA ILE A 86 12.82 9.60 11.19
C ILE A 86 11.48 9.05 11.70
N ALA A 87 11.14 7.80 11.35
CA ALA A 87 9.86 7.18 11.71
C ALA A 87 9.85 6.65 13.15
N SER A 88 10.95 6.05 13.58
CA SER A 88 11.16 5.63 14.96
C SER A 88 12.65 5.62 15.25
N PRO A 89 13.10 6.06 16.43
CA PRO A 89 14.50 5.98 16.83
C PRO A 89 15.02 4.54 16.91
N ALA A 90 14.12 3.54 16.94
CA ALA A 90 14.47 2.13 16.93
C ALA A 90 14.99 1.63 15.57
N PHE A 91 14.64 2.33 14.47
CA PHE A 91 15.09 1.96 13.13
C PHE A 91 16.50 2.45 12.87
N GLU A 92 17.38 1.54 12.46
CA GLU A 92 18.78 1.84 12.13
C GLU A 92 18.98 1.78 10.60
N VAL A 93 19.58 2.84 10.03
CA VAL A 93 19.85 2.90 8.58
C VAL A 93 20.81 1.78 8.17
N GLY A 94 20.39 0.97 7.19
CA GLY A 94 21.22 -0.09 6.60
C GLY A 94 21.11 -1.44 7.30
N ARG A 95 20.39 -1.53 8.42
CA ARG A 95 20.01 -2.80 9.03
C ARG A 95 18.60 -3.15 8.57
N GLN A 96 18.44 -4.28 7.91
CA GLN A 96 17.12 -4.78 7.56
C GLN A 96 16.44 -5.33 8.81
N ASP A 97 15.48 -4.57 9.34
CA ASP A 97 14.67 -5.01 10.47
C ASP A 97 13.65 -6.06 10.04
N GLN A 98 13.22 -6.89 11.00
CA GLN A 98 12.22 -7.93 10.73
C GLN A 98 10.91 -7.32 10.19
N THR A 99 10.54 -6.14 10.70
CA THR A 99 9.36 -5.37 10.27
C THR A 99 9.49 -4.92 8.81
N GLU A 100 10.66 -4.48 8.38
CA GLU A 100 10.93 -4.08 6.99
C GLU A 100 10.80 -5.27 6.03
N ILE A 101 11.44 -6.40 6.39
CA ILE A 101 11.37 -7.63 5.60
C ILE A 101 9.93 -8.15 5.53
N LEU A 102 9.19 -8.06 6.63
CA LEU A 102 7.80 -8.46 6.71
C LEU A 102 6.93 -7.59 5.79
N LEU A 103 7.07 -6.27 5.90
CA LEU A 103 6.35 -5.30 5.10
C LEU A 103 6.59 -5.51 3.61
N SER A 104 7.86 -5.57 3.19
CA SER A 104 8.24 -5.80 1.79
C SER A 104 7.62 -7.09 1.25
N ARG A 105 7.70 -8.20 1.99
CA ARG A 105 7.15 -9.49 1.57
C ARG A 105 5.63 -9.51 1.50
N ILE A 106 4.95 -8.82 2.42
CA ILE A 106 3.48 -8.72 2.39
C ILE A 106 3.07 -7.94 1.14
N LEU A 107 3.64 -6.76 0.92
CA LEU A 107 3.31 -5.93 -0.23
C LEU A 107 3.66 -6.60 -1.56
N GLU A 108 4.80 -7.29 -1.64
CA GLU A 108 5.21 -8.06 -2.81
C GLU A 108 4.19 -9.15 -3.15
N LYS A 109 3.73 -9.93 -2.17
CA LYS A 109 2.71 -10.95 -2.41
C LYS A 109 1.35 -10.32 -2.74
N THR A 110 0.99 -9.22 -2.08
CA THR A 110 -0.29 -8.55 -2.29
C THR A 110 -0.39 -7.91 -3.67
N ILE A 111 0.69 -7.41 -4.26
CA ILE A 111 0.67 -6.77 -5.59
C ILE A 111 1.16 -7.71 -6.69
N ARG A 112 2.36 -8.30 -6.53
CA ARG A 112 3.00 -9.11 -7.58
C ARG A 112 2.33 -10.49 -7.70
N ARG A 113 2.14 -11.21 -6.59
CA ARG A 113 1.60 -12.58 -6.63
C ARG A 113 0.10 -12.61 -6.92
N SER A 114 -0.63 -11.56 -6.54
CA SER A 114 -2.05 -11.42 -6.85
C SER A 114 -2.32 -11.04 -8.32
N GLY A 115 -1.30 -10.64 -9.07
CA GLY A 115 -1.47 -10.14 -10.44
C GLY A 115 -2.19 -8.79 -10.51
N ALA A 116 -2.06 -7.94 -9.49
CA ALA A 116 -2.72 -6.63 -9.48
C ALA A 116 -2.23 -5.73 -10.62
N LEU A 117 -0.92 -5.73 -10.88
CA LEU A 117 -0.28 -5.00 -11.97
C LEU A 117 -0.12 -5.93 -13.18
N ASP A 118 -0.52 -5.46 -14.36
CA ASP A 118 -0.34 -6.20 -15.60
C ASP A 118 1.12 -6.10 -16.06
N THR A 119 1.92 -7.13 -15.75
CA THR A 119 3.32 -7.20 -16.15
C THR A 119 3.52 -7.49 -17.63
N GLU A 120 2.54 -8.07 -18.34
CA GLU A 120 2.65 -8.35 -19.77
C GLU A 120 2.59 -7.05 -20.57
N SER A 121 1.74 -6.10 -20.15
CA SER A 121 1.64 -4.75 -20.73
C SER A 121 2.93 -3.92 -20.65
N LEU A 122 3.87 -4.34 -19.81
CA LEU A 122 5.16 -3.67 -19.58
C LEU A 122 6.28 -4.19 -20.49
N CYS A 123 6.04 -5.26 -21.26
CA CYS A 123 7.01 -5.76 -22.21
C CYS A 123 7.02 -4.91 -23.49
N ILE A 124 8.21 -4.52 -23.94
CA ILE A 124 8.38 -3.70 -25.16
C ILE A 124 8.80 -4.61 -26.32
N ILE A 125 9.93 -5.31 -26.14
CA ILE A 125 10.45 -6.30 -27.08
C ILE A 125 10.76 -7.57 -26.28
N ALA A 126 10.06 -8.65 -26.62
CA ALA A 126 10.18 -9.92 -25.92
C ALA A 126 11.65 -10.39 -25.82
N GLY A 127 12.12 -10.58 -24.59
CA GLY A 127 13.48 -11.06 -24.30
C GLY A 127 14.60 -10.03 -24.49
N SER A 128 14.30 -8.78 -24.85
CA SER A 128 15.31 -7.73 -25.04
C SER A 128 15.07 -6.51 -24.16
N LYS A 129 13.87 -5.92 -24.21
CA LYS A 129 13.54 -4.67 -23.51
C LYS A 129 12.16 -4.76 -22.86
N CYS A 130 12.08 -4.46 -21.58
CA CYS A 130 10.85 -4.32 -20.82
C CYS A 130 10.95 -3.15 -19.85
N PHE A 131 9.80 -2.63 -19.40
CA PHE A 131 9.79 -1.68 -18.30
C PHE A 131 10.09 -2.38 -16.97
N HIS A 132 10.97 -1.75 -16.19
CA HIS A 132 11.20 -2.01 -14.79
C HIS A 132 10.51 -0.93 -13.98
N ILE A 133 9.44 -1.29 -13.28
CA ILE A 133 8.75 -0.39 -12.37
C ILE A 133 9.28 -0.66 -10.97
N ARG A 134 9.79 0.37 -10.31
CA ARG A 134 10.27 0.30 -8.94
C ARG A 134 9.41 1.19 -8.05
N ALA A 135 8.86 0.61 -6.99
CA ALA A 135 8.13 1.34 -5.96
C ALA A 135 9.01 1.42 -4.71
N ASP A 136 9.39 2.65 -4.35
CA ASP A 136 10.15 2.95 -3.14
C ASP A 136 9.19 3.51 -2.08
N ILE A 137 9.13 2.81 -0.94
CA ILE A 137 8.22 3.12 0.17
C ILE A 137 9.07 3.63 1.32
N HIS A 138 8.86 4.89 1.68
CA HIS A 138 9.53 5.55 2.79
C HIS A 138 8.54 5.76 3.94
N VAL A 139 8.80 5.13 5.08
CA VAL A 139 8.02 5.39 6.29
C VAL A 139 8.59 6.64 6.96
N LEU A 140 7.74 7.66 7.15
CA LEU A 140 8.13 8.96 7.70
C LEU A 140 7.81 9.08 9.19
N ASP A 141 6.70 8.51 9.64
CA ASP A 141 6.27 8.51 11.04
C ASP A 141 5.59 7.18 11.37
N HIS A 142 5.93 6.57 12.51
CA HIS A 142 5.39 5.28 12.94
C HIS A 142 4.57 5.41 14.23
N ASP A 143 3.23 5.38 14.07
CA ASP A 143 2.27 5.31 15.18
C ASP A 143 1.38 4.06 15.07
N GLY A 144 1.94 2.96 14.58
CA GLY A 144 1.23 1.69 14.31
C GLY A 144 0.50 1.61 12.97
N ASN A 145 0.17 0.40 12.56
CA ASN A 145 -0.45 -0.01 11.30
C ASN A 145 0.28 0.46 10.02
N ILE A 146 1.60 0.25 9.95
CA ILE A 146 2.40 0.60 8.77
C ILE A 146 1.92 -0.16 7.53
N ILE A 147 1.52 -1.42 7.68
CA ILE A 147 1.20 -2.32 6.56
C ILE A 147 0.03 -1.78 5.75
N ASP A 148 -1.06 -1.40 6.42
CA ASP A 148 -2.26 -0.90 5.75
C ASP A 148 -1.98 0.47 5.11
N ALA A 149 -1.29 1.37 5.83
CA ALA A 149 -0.91 2.70 5.31
C ALA A 149 -0.02 2.59 4.07
N ALA A 150 1.00 1.73 4.11
CA ALA A 150 1.90 1.48 2.98
C ALA A 150 1.18 0.82 1.79
N CYS A 151 0.23 -0.08 2.05
CA CYS A 151 -0.55 -0.71 0.99
C CYS A 151 -1.45 0.32 0.28
N VAL A 152 -2.16 1.17 1.04
CA VAL A 152 -2.98 2.24 0.47
C VAL A 152 -2.12 3.21 -0.34
N ALA A 153 -0.97 3.61 0.19
CA ALA A 153 -0.04 4.51 -0.50
C ALA A 153 0.51 3.89 -1.79
N LEU A 154 0.89 2.61 -1.76
CA LEU A 154 1.40 1.89 -2.92
C LEU A 154 0.35 1.76 -4.03
N VAL A 155 -0.88 1.36 -3.69
CA VAL A 155 -1.98 1.24 -4.66
C VAL A 155 -2.31 2.61 -5.27
N ALA A 156 -2.43 3.64 -4.43
CA ALA A 156 -2.71 4.99 -4.90
C ALA A 156 -1.59 5.54 -5.79
N ALA A 157 -0.32 5.33 -5.41
CA ALA A 157 0.83 5.71 -6.22
C ALA A 157 0.84 4.98 -7.57
N LEU A 158 0.58 3.67 -7.60
CA LEU A 158 0.56 2.87 -8.84
C LEU A 158 -0.56 3.33 -9.79
N MET A 159 -1.72 3.71 -9.26
CA MET A 159 -2.82 4.27 -10.04
C MET A 159 -2.55 5.70 -10.52
N HIS A 160 -1.78 6.47 -9.76
CA HIS A 160 -1.39 7.84 -10.10
C HIS A 160 -0.21 7.89 -11.09
N PHE A 161 0.67 6.88 -11.07
CA PHE A 161 1.86 6.84 -11.91
C PHE A 161 1.51 6.72 -13.39
N ARG A 162 2.26 7.47 -14.21
CA ARG A 162 2.17 7.43 -15.66
C ARG A 162 3.55 7.15 -16.24
N ARG A 163 3.66 6.12 -17.06
CA ARG A 163 4.92 5.75 -17.73
C ARG A 163 5.14 6.62 -18.98
N PRO A 164 6.40 6.88 -19.38
CA PRO A 164 6.67 7.55 -20.64
C PRO A 164 6.16 6.74 -21.83
N ASP A 165 5.75 7.45 -22.88
CA ASP A 165 5.35 6.83 -24.14
C ASP A 165 6.57 6.34 -24.92
N ILE A 166 6.38 5.29 -25.71
CA ILE A 166 7.43 4.64 -26.47
C ILE A 166 6.96 4.37 -27.90
N GLU A 167 7.87 4.51 -28.84
CA GLU A 167 7.65 4.09 -30.22
C GLU A 167 8.71 3.07 -30.62
N ILE A 168 8.25 2.07 -31.36
CA ILE A 168 9.05 0.90 -31.74
C ILE A 168 9.25 0.97 -33.26
N HIS A 169 10.48 1.19 -33.67
CA HIS A 169 10.90 1.16 -35.08
C HIS A 169 11.76 -0.09 -35.31
N GLY A 170 11.10 -1.23 -35.53
CA GLY A 170 11.79 -2.51 -35.65
C GLY A 170 12.41 -2.95 -34.32
N GLU A 171 13.74 -2.88 -34.21
CA GLU A 171 14.48 -3.23 -32.98
C GLU A 171 14.84 -2.00 -32.13
N ASP A 172 14.73 -0.80 -32.70
CA ASP A 172 15.01 0.45 -32.00
C ASP A 172 13.79 0.93 -31.21
N VAL A 173 14.02 1.30 -29.96
CA VAL A 173 13.00 1.82 -29.03
C VAL A 173 13.36 3.25 -28.69
N THR A 174 12.51 4.19 -29.10
CA THR A 174 12.62 5.60 -28.74
C THR A 174 11.66 5.90 -27.59
N VAL A 175 12.22 6.34 -26.46
CA VAL A 175 11.45 6.78 -25.29
C VAL A 175 11.24 8.28 -25.40
N PHE A 176 9.98 8.73 -25.41
CA PHE A 176 9.66 10.15 -25.46
C PHE A 176 9.68 10.76 -24.06
N SER A 177 10.09 12.03 -24.00
CA SER A 177 9.99 12.81 -22.76
C SER A 177 8.55 13.23 -22.48
N LEU A 178 8.27 13.57 -21.23
CA LEU A 178 6.95 14.06 -20.77
C LEU A 178 6.48 15.34 -21.49
N GLN A 179 7.39 16.07 -22.15
CA GLN A 179 7.07 17.28 -22.90
C GLN A 179 6.69 16.98 -24.35
N GLU A 180 7.17 15.88 -24.91
CA GLU A 180 6.94 15.50 -26.30
C GLU A 180 5.62 14.74 -26.46
N ARG A 181 5.29 13.86 -25.51
CA ARG A 181 4.07 13.06 -25.51
C ARG A 181 3.48 12.94 -24.11
N GLU A 182 2.15 12.81 -24.05
CA GLU A 182 1.46 12.57 -22.79
C GLU A 182 1.81 11.17 -22.26
N PRO A 183 2.20 11.04 -20.98
CA PRO A 183 2.53 9.76 -20.39
C PRO A 183 1.29 8.88 -20.19
N VAL A 184 1.49 7.57 -20.32
CA VAL A 184 0.43 6.55 -20.33
C VAL A 184 0.20 6.00 -18.91
N LYS A 185 -1.06 5.94 -18.47
CA LYS A 185 -1.43 5.34 -17.17
C LYS A 185 -1.10 3.83 -17.15
N LEU A 186 -0.69 3.31 -15.99
CA LEU A 186 -0.49 1.87 -15.82
C LEU A 186 -1.81 1.11 -15.81
N GLN A 187 -1.79 -0.10 -16.35
CA GLN A 187 -2.94 -1.00 -16.31
C GLN A 187 -2.88 -1.86 -15.04
N MET A 188 -3.83 -1.62 -14.13
CA MET A 188 -4.05 -2.44 -12.94
C MET A 188 -5.34 -3.24 -13.10
N GLN A 189 -5.23 -4.57 -13.00
CA GLN A 189 -6.35 -5.49 -13.17
C GLN A 189 -7.32 -5.41 -11.99
N HIS A 190 -6.78 -5.30 -10.77
CA HIS A 190 -7.55 -5.11 -9.54
C HIS A 190 -6.74 -4.31 -8.51
N GLN A 191 -7.44 -3.79 -7.49
CA GLN A 191 -6.86 -3.00 -6.40
C GLN A 191 -7.00 -3.78 -5.09
N PRO A 192 -5.93 -4.44 -4.60
CA PRO A 192 -5.96 -5.14 -3.33
C PRO A 192 -5.56 -4.19 -2.19
N PHE A 193 -6.29 -4.25 -1.08
CA PHE A 193 -5.96 -3.50 0.13
C PHE A 193 -5.63 -4.46 1.28
N CYS A 194 -4.60 -4.13 2.07
CA CYS A 194 -4.28 -4.81 3.33
C CYS A 194 -5.10 -4.21 4.47
N ILE A 195 -5.66 -5.10 5.29
CA ILE A 195 -6.40 -4.75 6.50
C ILE A 195 -5.86 -5.60 7.64
N THR A 196 -5.28 -4.92 8.62
CA THR A 196 -4.63 -5.54 9.75
C THR A 196 -5.56 -5.58 10.96
N THR A 197 -5.77 -6.78 11.49
CA THR A 197 -6.55 -7.03 12.71
C THR A 197 -5.61 -7.56 13.79
N SER A 198 -5.49 -6.82 14.89
CA SER A 198 -4.72 -7.19 16.07
C SER A 198 -5.59 -7.95 17.07
N TYR A 199 -5.01 -8.97 17.70
CA TYR A 199 -5.65 -9.84 18.68
C TYR A 199 -5.04 -9.64 20.07
N TYR A 200 -5.92 -9.61 21.06
CA TYR A 200 -5.60 -9.46 22.48
C TYR A 200 -6.33 -10.51 23.30
N GLU A 201 -5.86 -10.75 24.52
CA GLU A 201 -6.51 -11.62 25.51
C GLU A 201 -6.83 -13.01 24.95
N SER A 202 -5.81 -13.71 24.46
CA SER A 202 -5.95 -15.04 23.84
C SER A 202 -6.88 -15.09 22.63
N GLY A 203 -7.11 -13.95 21.97
CA GLY A 203 -7.90 -13.85 20.74
C GLY A 203 -9.37 -13.51 20.95
N GLU A 204 -9.78 -13.18 22.19
CA GLU A 204 -11.16 -12.76 22.48
C GLU A 204 -11.47 -11.36 21.96
N VAL A 205 -10.49 -10.45 22.03
CA VAL A 205 -10.64 -9.06 21.58
C VAL A 205 -9.90 -8.86 20.26
N MET A 206 -10.61 -8.31 19.29
CA MET A 206 -10.10 -8.00 17.95
C MET A 206 -10.19 -6.51 17.69
N LEU A 207 -9.08 -5.89 17.28
CA LEU A 207 -9.03 -4.48 16.90
C LEU A 207 -8.47 -4.31 15.50
N GLN A 208 -9.13 -3.50 14.69
CA GLN A 208 -8.62 -3.03 13.41
C GLN A 208 -7.88 -1.70 13.61
N ASP A 209 -6.80 -1.52 12.85
CA ASP A 209 -5.99 -0.30 12.87
C ASP A 209 -5.48 0.08 14.28
N ALA A 210 -4.61 -0.77 14.80
CA ALA A 210 -3.95 -0.59 16.09
C ALA A 210 -2.96 0.59 16.06
N THR A 211 -2.95 1.35 17.15
CA THR A 211 -1.93 2.37 17.44
C THR A 211 -0.63 1.71 17.90
N LEU A 212 0.48 2.47 17.98
CA LEU A 212 1.77 1.93 18.40
C LEU A 212 1.71 1.24 19.77
N LEU A 213 1.03 1.86 20.75
CA LEU A 213 0.87 1.28 22.09
C LEU A 213 0.05 -0.01 22.07
N GLU A 214 -1.02 -0.03 21.27
CA GLU A 214 -1.84 -1.22 21.06
C GLU A 214 -1.02 -2.31 20.36
N GLU A 215 -0.15 -1.98 19.41
CA GLU A 215 0.72 -2.95 18.74
C GLU A 215 1.74 -3.58 19.68
N HIS A 216 2.33 -2.81 20.59
CA HIS A 216 3.24 -3.35 21.60
C HIS A 216 2.55 -4.32 22.57
N CYS A 217 1.24 -4.16 22.78
CA CYS A 217 0.46 -5.00 23.69
C CYS A 217 -0.22 -6.20 23.01
N ARG A 218 -0.13 -6.32 21.68
CA ARG A 218 -0.83 -7.37 20.93
C ARG A 218 -0.18 -8.74 21.11
N GLU A 219 -0.99 -9.79 21.09
CA GLU A 219 -0.53 -11.18 21.17
C GLU A 219 -0.40 -11.84 19.79
N GLY A 220 -1.15 -11.31 18.82
CA GLY A 220 -1.10 -11.74 17.43
C GLY A 220 -1.73 -10.71 16.51
N GLU A 221 -1.49 -10.87 15.22
CA GLU A 221 -2.11 -10.08 14.17
C GLU A 221 -2.49 -10.98 13.00
N VAL A 222 -3.56 -10.61 12.30
CA VAL A 222 -3.94 -11.19 11.01
C VAL A 222 -4.05 -10.05 10.01
N VAL A 223 -3.25 -10.14 8.96
CA VAL A 223 -3.29 -9.25 7.80
C VAL A 223 -4.06 -9.96 6.70
N VAL A 224 -5.18 -9.38 6.30
CA VAL A 224 -5.98 -9.86 5.17
C VAL A 224 -5.80 -8.89 4.02
N SER A 225 -5.32 -9.38 2.89
CA SER A 225 -5.28 -8.65 1.64
C SER A 225 -6.44 -9.09 0.76
N ILE A 226 -7.36 -8.18 0.48
CA ILE A 226 -8.60 -8.47 -0.24
C ILE A 226 -8.87 -7.38 -1.27
N ASN A 227 -9.47 -7.77 -2.41
CA ASN A 227 -9.90 -6.83 -3.42
C ASN A 227 -11.36 -6.37 -3.21
N ARG A 228 -11.79 -5.36 -3.96
CA ARG A 228 -13.18 -4.87 -3.91
C ARG A 228 -14.24 -5.92 -4.30
N PHE A 229 -13.84 -6.95 -5.04
CA PHE A 229 -14.71 -8.02 -5.52
C PHE A 229 -14.94 -9.12 -4.48
N GLY A 230 -14.20 -9.12 -3.37
CA GLY A 230 -14.28 -10.15 -2.33
C GLY A 230 -13.30 -11.30 -2.50
N GLU A 231 -12.37 -11.20 -3.44
CA GLU A 231 -11.33 -12.20 -3.65
C GLU A 231 -10.16 -11.90 -2.71
N VAL A 232 -9.79 -12.91 -1.93
CA VAL A 232 -8.70 -12.83 -0.97
C VAL A 232 -7.38 -13.11 -1.69
N CYS A 233 -6.50 -12.13 -1.75
CA CYS A 233 -5.18 -12.27 -2.32
C CYS A 233 -4.22 -13.00 -1.37
N GLN A 234 -4.28 -12.65 -0.08
CA GLN A 234 -3.42 -13.21 0.94
C GLN A 234 -4.08 -13.11 2.32
N ILE A 235 -3.84 -14.12 3.16
CA ILE A 235 -4.01 -14.05 4.61
C ILE A 235 -2.66 -14.38 5.24
N ALA A 236 -2.20 -13.52 6.14
CA ALA A 236 -0.98 -13.75 6.89
C ALA A 236 -1.24 -13.53 8.38
N LYS A 237 -1.02 -14.58 9.17
CA LYS A 237 -1.15 -14.56 10.63
C LYS A 237 0.24 -14.55 11.24
N TYR A 238 0.50 -13.55 12.07
CA TYR A 238 1.75 -13.41 12.81
C TYR A 238 1.47 -13.40 14.31
N GLY A 239 2.47 -13.78 15.12
CA GLY A 239 2.35 -13.88 16.57
C GLY A 239 1.76 -15.21 17.09
N GLY A 240 1.56 -15.27 18.41
CA GLY A 240 1.46 -16.50 19.19
C GLY A 240 0.05 -16.92 19.62
N ALA A 241 -0.95 -16.02 19.59
CA ALA A 241 -2.31 -16.38 19.98
C ALA A 241 -2.98 -17.33 18.96
N PRO A 242 -3.65 -18.41 19.39
CA PRO A 242 -4.48 -19.22 18.51
C PRO A 242 -5.71 -18.42 18.08
N VAL A 243 -6.02 -18.42 16.79
CA VAL A 243 -7.21 -17.74 16.25
C VAL A 243 -8.14 -18.79 15.66
N ASP A 244 -9.40 -18.77 16.06
CA ASP A 244 -10.41 -19.68 15.53
C ASP A 244 -10.75 -19.36 14.06
N GLY A 245 -11.06 -20.40 13.28
CA GLY A 245 -11.37 -20.27 11.86
C GLY A 245 -12.60 -19.38 11.58
N LEU A 246 -13.62 -19.42 12.44
CA LEU A 246 -14.80 -18.57 12.29
C LEU A 246 -14.45 -17.09 12.52
N SER A 247 -13.54 -16.82 13.45
CA SER A 247 -13.06 -15.46 13.73
C SER A 247 -12.32 -14.88 12.52
N VAL A 248 -11.51 -15.69 11.82
CA VAL A 248 -10.85 -15.26 10.58
C VAL A 248 -11.86 -14.96 9.46
N LEU A 249 -12.94 -15.74 9.34
CA LEU A 249 -13.99 -15.48 8.36
C LEU A 249 -14.74 -14.17 8.66
N ASN A 250 -15.05 -13.91 9.93
CA ASN A 250 -15.66 -12.66 10.36
C ASN A 250 -14.72 -11.47 10.06
N CYS A 251 -13.43 -11.61 10.34
CA CYS A 251 -12.42 -10.60 10.02
C CYS A 251 -12.32 -10.34 8.52
N THR A 252 -12.39 -11.39 7.70
CA THR A 252 -12.35 -11.27 6.23
C THR A 252 -13.59 -10.53 5.70
N THR A 253 -14.76 -10.78 6.31
CA THR A 253 -16.01 -10.09 5.96
C THR A 253 -15.95 -8.61 6.32
N ALA A 254 -15.52 -8.29 7.54
CA ALA A 254 -15.29 -6.91 7.97
C ALA A 254 -14.23 -6.22 7.09
N ALA A 255 -13.17 -6.95 6.71
CA ALA A 255 -12.13 -6.45 5.84
C ALA A 255 -12.68 -6.11 4.43
N LEU A 256 -13.59 -6.93 3.89
CA LEU A 256 -14.21 -6.63 2.59
C LEU A 256 -14.93 -5.28 2.57
N GLU A 257 -15.67 -4.96 3.63
CA GLU A 257 -16.37 -3.67 3.73
C GLU A 257 -15.39 -2.49 3.76
N LYS A 258 -14.30 -2.62 4.53
CA LYS A 258 -13.26 -1.59 4.58
C LYS A 258 -12.49 -1.47 3.26
N ALA A 259 -12.18 -2.58 2.58
CA ALA A 259 -11.50 -2.56 1.30
C ALA A 259 -12.35 -1.85 0.22
N LYS A 260 -13.68 -2.07 0.22
CA LYS A 260 -14.60 -1.33 -0.66
C LYS A 260 -14.64 0.16 -0.35
N TRP A 261 -14.56 0.53 0.93
CA TRP A 261 -14.49 1.93 1.34
C TRP A 261 -13.16 2.57 0.90
N LEU A 262 -12.03 1.89 1.11
CA LEU A 262 -10.69 2.34 0.65
C LEU A 262 -10.62 2.49 -0.88
N ASP A 263 -11.16 1.54 -1.64
CA ASP A 263 -11.21 1.62 -3.12
C ASP A 263 -11.94 2.89 -3.59
N LYS A 264 -13.09 3.17 -3.00
CA LYS A 264 -13.87 4.38 -3.30
C LYS A 264 -13.12 5.65 -2.89
N PHE A 265 -12.49 5.63 -1.72
CA PHE A 265 -11.74 6.77 -1.20
C PHE A 265 -10.54 7.12 -2.11
N VAL A 266 -9.74 6.12 -2.50
CA VAL A 266 -8.59 6.30 -3.39
C VAL A 266 -9.04 6.82 -4.76
N LYS A 267 -10.10 6.26 -5.34
CA LYS A 267 -10.66 6.73 -6.63
C LYS A 267 -11.15 8.17 -6.56
N SER A 268 -11.89 8.53 -5.51
CA SER A 268 -12.34 9.91 -5.30
C SER A 268 -11.16 10.88 -5.19
N LYS A 269 -10.08 10.48 -4.53
CA LYS A 269 -8.88 11.33 -4.40
C LYS A 269 -8.11 11.47 -5.71
N LEU A 270 -8.02 10.40 -6.50
CA LEU A 270 -7.42 10.45 -7.84
C LEU A 270 -8.22 11.37 -8.77
N GLU A 271 -9.56 11.32 -8.73
CA GLU A 271 -10.43 12.23 -9.49
C GLU A 271 -10.27 13.69 -9.06
N GLU A 272 -10.18 13.96 -7.74
CA GLU A 272 -9.86 15.30 -7.23
C GLU A 272 -8.50 15.81 -7.73
N ASP A 273 -7.49 14.94 -7.84
CA ASP A 273 -6.16 15.30 -8.33
C ASP A 273 -6.14 15.55 -9.84
N ASP A 274 -6.75 14.66 -10.63
CA ASP A 274 -6.90 14.83 -12.08
C ASP A 274 -7.63 16.16 -12.38
N ASN A 275 -8.67 16.51 -11.62
CA ASN A 275 -9.38 17.81 -11.72
C ASN A 275 -8.51 19.01 -11.31
N LYS A 276 -7.64 18.86 -10.30
CA LYS A 276 -6.71 19.94 -9.89
C LYS A 276 -5.61 20.17 -10.92
N ARG A 277 -5.22 19.14 -11.67
CA ARG A 277 -4.25 19.24 -12.77
C ARG A 277 -4.90 19.82 -14.03
N ASP A 278 -6.16 19.52 -14.30
CA ASP A 278 -6.95 20.11 -15.40
C ASP A 278 -7.51 21.50 -15.05
N LYS A 279 -6.61 22.46 -14.73
CA LYS A 279 -7.01 23.86 -14.48
C LYS A 279 -7.43 24.53 -15.79
N GLY A 280 -8.70 24.37 -16.13
CA GLY A 280 -9.33 25.07 -17.25
C GLY A 280 -10.36 24.26 -18.02
N GLY A 281 -10.51 22.95 -17.76
CA GLY A 281 -11.40 22.08 -18.55
C GLY A 281 -10.93 21.90 -20.00
N LEU A 282 -9.70 22.32 -20.30
CA LEU A 282 -9.10 22.23 -21.63
C LEU A 282 -8.97 20.77 -22.05
N MET A 283 -8.75 19.84 -21.12
CA MET A 283 -8.73 18.41 -21.47
C MET A 283 -10.08 17.93 -22.02
N ALA A 284 -11.21 18.43 -21.51
CA ALA A 284 -12.53 18.10 -22.03
C ALA A 284 -12.79 18.74 -23.41
N GLU A 285 -12.33 19.99 -23.62
CA GLU A 285 -12.41 20.69 -24.92
C GLU A 285 -11.46 20.10 -25.98
N LEU A 286 -10.34 19.49 -25.55
CA LEU A 286 -9.36 18.81 -26.40
C LEU A 286 -9.73 17.36 -26.71
N SER A 287 -10.90 16.88 -26.27
CA SER A 287 -11.36 15.54 -26.60
C SER A 287 -11.59 15.41 -28.12
N ALA A 288 -10.77 14.59 -28.78
CA ALA A 288 -10.89 14.32 -30.21
C ALA A 288 -12.04 13.34 -30.52
N GLU A 289 -12.55 12.64 -29.49
CA GLU A 289 -13.64 11.68 -29.57
C GLU A 289 -14.99 12.40 -29.39
N ASN A 290 -15.53 12.94 -30.48
CA ASN A 290 -16.87 13.53 -30.48
C ASN A 290 -17.94 12.45 -30.64
N GLU A 291 -19.04 12.56 -29.89
CA GLU A 291 -20.24 11.75 -30.13
C GLU A 291 -20.74 11.99 -31.56
N ARG A 292 -20.96 10.90 -32.30
CA ARG A 292 -21.46 10.92 -33.67
C ARG A 292 -22.93 11.32 -33.76
#